data_AF-A0A948WP88-F1
#
_entry.id   AF-A0A948WP88-F1
#
_cell.length_a   1.000
_cell.length_b   1.000
_cell.length_c   1.000
_cell.angle_alpha   90.00
_cell.angle_beta   90.00
_cell.angle_gamma   90.00
#
_symmetry.space_group_name_H-M   'P 1'
#
loop_
_entity.id
_entity.type
_entity.pdbx_description
1 polymer ?
#
loop_
_entity_poly.entity_id
_entity_poly.type
_entity_poly.pdbx_seq_one_letter_code
_entity_poly.pdbx_strand_id
1 'polypeptide(L)'
;ALYAGGMGARGANFHFEVFARMGYEDVALKVQDLYLAGKKAEAAAAIPLSMVEDVALVGPVAKIKDELQKWRETCITTFLLSGPPQTLSMFAEILAD
;
A
#
# COMPACT_ATOMS: atom_id res chain seq x y z
N ALA A 1 -7.41 4.13 -2.67
CA ALA A 1 -8.87 4.30 -2.50
C ALA A 1 -9.66 3.08 -2.99
N LEU A 2 -9.51 2.65 -4.26
CA LEU A 2 -10.25 1.51 -4.82
C LEU A 2 -10.11 0.22 -3.98
N TYR A 3 -8.90 -0.23 -3.66
CA TYR A 3 -8.71 -1.47 -2.88
C TYR A 3 -9.36 -1.39 -1.50
N ALA A 4 -9.00 -0.38 -0.70
CA ALA A 4 -9.50 -0.25 0.66
C ALA A 4 -11.03 -0.02 0.76
N GLY A 5 -11.68 0.58 -0.25
CA GLY A 5 -13.08 0.98 -0.13
C GLY A 5 -14.01 0.64 -1.29
N GLY A 6 -13.50 0.46 -2.50
CA GLY A 6 -14.32 0.39 -3.72
C GLY A 6 -14.34 -0.94 -4.45
N MET A 7 -13.61 -1.96 -3.98
CA MET A 7 -13.53 -3.26 -4.65
C MET A 7 -14.59 -4.22 -4.08
N GLY A 8 -15.43 -4.77 -4.96
CA GLY A 8 -16.50 -5.67 -4.55
C GLY A 8 -17.70 -4.96 -3.92
N ALA A 9 -18.58 -5.73 -3.28
CA ALA A 9 -19.73 -5.19 -2.56
C ALA A 9 -19.30 -4.70 -1.16
N ARG A 10 -20.10 -3.81 -0.54
CA ARG A 10 -19.76 -3.17 0.75
C ARG A 10 -19.35 -4.17 1.83
N GLY A 11 -20.11 -5.26 2.00
CA GLY A 11 -19.81 -6.33 2.96
C GLY A 11 -18.96 -7.47 2.41
N ALA A 12 -18.41 -7.34 1.21
CA ALA A 12 -17.60 -8.36 0.54
C ALA A 12 -16.42 -7.71 -0.18
N ASN A 13 -15.57 -7.01 0.59
CA ASN A 13 -14.30 -6.45 0.15
C ASN A 13 -13.15 -7.08 0.96
N PHE A 14 -12.47 -8.07 0.38
CA PHE A 14 -11.36 -8.75 1.06
C PHE A 14 -10.13 -7.86 1.27
N HIS A 15 -9.96 -6.80 0.48
CA HIS A 15 -8.87 -5.84 0.69
C HIS A 15 -9.15 -4.93 1.89
N PHE A 16 -10.41 -4.54 2.10
CA PHE A 16 -10.82 -3.85 3.32
C PHE A 16 -10.42 -4.66 4.55
N GLU A 17 -10.70 -5.97 4.57
CA GLU A 17 -10.40 -6.84 5.70
C GLU A 17 -8.90 -6.89 6.04
N VAL A 18 -8.03 -6.85 5.02
CA VAL A 18 -6.58 -6.76 5.24
C VAL A 18 -6.23 -5.51 6.04
N PHE A 19 -6.72 -4.35 5.61
CA PHE A 19 -6.44 -3.08 6.30
C PHE A 19 -7.08 -3.01 7.68
N ALA A 20 -8.27 -3.57 7.87
CA ALA A 20 -8.89 -3.68 9.19
C ALA A 20 -8.03 -4.52 10.16
N ARG A 21 -7.51 -5.68 9.71
CA ARG A 21 -6.61 -6.54 10.50
C ARG A 21 -5.27 -5.87 10.81
N MET A 22 -4.84 -4.93 9.97
CA MET A 22 -3.66 -4.09 10.20
C MET A 22 -3.92 -2.90 11.15
N GLY A 23 -5.15 -2.74 11.65
CA GLY A 23 -5.51 -1.67 12.58
C GLY A 23 -6.04 -0.38 11.91
N TYR A 24 -6.31 -0.42 10.61
CA TYR A 24 -6.81 0.73 9.84
C TYR A 24 -8.31 0.65 9.53
N GLU A 25 -9.11 -0.04 10.35
CA GLU A 25 -10.54 -0.27 10.09
C GLU A 25 -11.32 1.05 9.92
N ASP A 26 -11.15 2.02 10.82
CA ASP A 26 -11.81 3.32 10.75
C ASP A 26 -11.47 4.09 9.47
N VAL A 27 -10.19 4.01 9.06
CA VAL A 27 -9.72 4.62 7.81
C VAL A 27 -10.38 3.93 6.62
N ALA A 28 -10.37 2.60 6.59
CA ALA A 28 -10.97 1.82 5.51
C ALA A 28 -12.48 2.06 5.38
N LEU A 29 -13.21 2.20 6.50
CA LEU A 29 -14.64 2.54 6.52
C LEU A 29 -14.89 3.90 5.90
N LYS A 30 -14.14 4.92 6.33
CA LYS A 30 -14.23 6.27 5.77
C LYS A 30 -13.93 6.29 4.28
N VAL A 31 -12.90 5.56 3.84
CA VAL A 31 -12.54 5.43 2.42
C VAL A 31 -13.66 4.74 1.63
N GLN A 32 -14.27 3.68 2.17
CA GLN A 32 -15.39 2.98 1.55
C GLN A 32 -16.61 3.88 1.39
N ASP A 33 -17.01 4.61 2.43
CA ASP A 33 -18.15 5.53 2.38
C ASP A 33 -17.96 6.61 1.32
N LEU A 34 -16.80 7.27 1.32
CA LEU A 34 -16.48 8.31 0.33
C LEU A 34 -16.42 7.74 -1.09
N TYR A 35 -15.81 6.56 -1.27
CA TYR A 35 -15.66 5.96 -2.59
C TYR A 35 -17.01 5.54 -3.18
N LEU A 36 -17.88 4.91 -2.38
CA LEU A 36 -19.23 4.50 -2.80
C LEU A 36 -20.16 5.69 -3.03
N ALA A 37 -19.92 6.82 -2.36
CA ALA A 37 -20.58 8.09 -2.64
C ALA A 37 -20.05 8.81 -3.90
N GLY A 38 -19.12 8.20 -4.65
CA GLY A 38 -18.51 8.79 -5.85
C GLY A 38 -17.41 9.83 -5.57
N LYS A 39 -17.08 10.08 -4.30
CA LYS A 39 -16.12 11.10 -3.86
C LYS A 39 -14.69 10.55 -3.84
N LYS A 40 -14.20 10.10 -5.00
CA LYS A 40 -12.92 9.35 -5.11
C LYS A 40 -11.69 10.14 -4.63
N ALA A 41 -11.66 11.46 -4.87
CA ALA A 41 -10.54 12.31 -4.44
C ALA A 41 -10.48 12.42 -2.91
N GLU A 42 -11.61 12.64 -2.26
CA GLU A 42 -11.72 12.67 -0.79
C GLU A 42 -11.39 11.30 -0.20
N ALA A 43 -11.85 10.22 -0.83
CA ALA A 43 -11.51 8.85 -0.43
C ALA A 43 -9.99 8.58 -0.52
N ALA A 44 -9.30 9.13 -1.52
CA ALA A 44 -7.85 9.02 -1.62
C ALA A 44 -7.14 9.85 -0.54
N ALA A 45 -7.60 11.09 -0.32
CA ALA A 45 -7.03 11.99 0.69
C ALA A 45 -7.23 11.50 2.13
N ALA A 46 -8.22 10.65 2.38
CA ALA A 46 -8.45 10.05 3.69
C ALA A 46 -7.42 8.98 4.09
N ILE A 47 -6.62 8.48 3.14
CA ILE A 47 -5.62 7.43 3.38
C ILE A 47 -4.35 8.09 3.98
N PRO A 48 -3.95 7.75 5.21
CA PRO A 48 -2.71 8.25 5.78
C PRO A 48 -1.50 7.63 5.09
N LEU A 49 -0.38 8.35 5.10
CA LEU A 49 0.87 7.86 4.51
C LEU A 49 1.33 6.54 5.15
N SER A 50 1.19 6.39 6.47
CA SER A 50 1.58 5.16 7.18
C SER A 50 0.90 3.91 6.64
N MET A 51 -0.40 3.99 6.31
CA MET A 51 -1.15 2.87 5.72
C MET A 51 -0.59 2.47 4.35
N VAL A 52 -0.05 3.43 3.58
CA VAL A 52 0.63 3.13 2.31
C VAL A 52 1.99 2.49 2.56
N GLU A 53 2.75 3.02 3.51
CA GLU A 53 4.09 2.53 3.84
C GLU A 53 4.09 1.14 4.48
N ASP A 54 3.00 0.75 5.16
CA ASP A 54 2.85 -0.61 5.71
C ASP A 54 2.60 -1.69 4.64
N VAL A 55 2.25 -1.31 3.41
CA VAL A 55 1.98 -2.25 2.30
C VAL A 55 2.84 -2.00 1.06
N ALA A 56 3.66 -0.95 1.06
CA ALA A 56 4.56 -0.62 -0.05
C ALA A 56 5.87 -0.01 0.46
N LEU A 57 6.99 -0.57 0.00
CA LEU A 57 8.30 0.04 0.16
C LEU A 57 8.47 1.16 -0.89
N VAL A 58 8.10 2.38 -0.50
CA VAL A 58 8.04 3.54 -1.39
C VAL A 58 8.74 4.75 -0.77
N GLY A 59 9.38 5.56 -1.61
CA GLY A 59 10.03 6.81 -1.21
C GLY A 59 11.42 6.98 -1.83
N PRO A 60 12.24 7.88 -1.26
CA PRO A 60 13.62 8.09 -1.68
C PRO A 60 14.46 6.81 -1.53
N VAL A 61 15.48 6.66 -2.38
CA VAL A 61 16.37 5.48 -2.37
C VAL A 61 17.00 5.22 -1.00
N ALA A 62 17.41 6.27 -0.28
CA ALA A 62 17.99 6.12 1.05
C ALA A 62 17.00 5.48 2.05
N LYS A 63 15.75 5.96 2.09
CA LYS A 63 14.67 5.38 2.91
C LYS A 63 14.43 3.92 2.57
N ILE A 64 14.35 3.60 1.27
CA ILE A 64 14.16 2.23 0.80
C ILE A 64 15.28 1.33 1.33
N LYS A 65 16.55 1.74 1.18
CA LYS A 65 17.71 0.98 1.68
C LYS A 65 17.65 0.77 3.19
N ASP A 66 17.30 1.79 3.96
CA ASP A 66 17.23 1.72 5.42
C ASP A 66 16.07 0.81 5.91
N GLU A 67 14.95 0.81 5.19
CA GLU A 67 13.76 0.02 5.55
C GLU A 67 13.82 -1.42 5.05
N LEU A 68 14.60 -1.73 4.00
CA LEU A 68 14.69 -3.08 3.41
C LEU A 68 14.92 -4.17 4.46
N GLN A 69 15.76 -3.90 5.47
CA GLN A 69 16.03 -4.87 6.53
C GLN A 69 14.77 -5.27 7.30
N LYS A 70 13.91 -4.31 7.66
CA LYS A 70 12.64 -4.58 8.35
C LYS A 70 11.72 -5.44 7.50
N TRP A 71 11.72 -5.20 6.19
CA TRP A 71 10.92 -5.99 5.26
C TRP A 71 11.44 -7.42 5.11
N ARG A 72 12.76 -7.63 5.14
CA ARG A 72 13.38 -8.98 5.14
C ARG A 72 13.04 -9.80 6.38
N GLU A 73 12.69 -9.16 7.50
CA GLU A 73 12.25 -9.82 8.73
C GLU A 73 10.78 -10.26 8.69
N THR A 74 10.03 -9.88 7.64
CA THR A 74 8.63 -10.30 7.44
C THR A 74 8.53 -11.66 6.73
N CYS A 75 7.31 -12.17 6.56
CA CYS A 75 7.05 -13.40 5.79
C CYS A 75 7.03 -13.19 4.26
N ILE A 76 7.30 -11.98 3.77
CA ILE A 76 7.26 -11.65 2.33
C ILE A 76 8.47 -12.26 1.63
N THR A 77 8.23 -13.04 0.58
CA THR A 77 9.29 -13.68 -0.22
C THR A 77 9.45 -13.08 -1.62
N THR A 78 8.49 -12.26 -2.05
CA THR A 78 8.44 -11.71 -3.41
C THR A 78 8.03 -10.25 -3.39
N PHE A 79 8.78 -9.40 -4.07
CA PHE A 79 8.43 -8.01 -4.34
C PHE A 79 7.97 -7.83 -5.80
N LEU A 80 6.93 -7.03 -5.99
CA LEU A 80 6.55 -6.52 -7.31
C LEU A 80 7.24 -5.18 -7.54
N LEU A 81 8.09 -5.11 -8.56
CA LEU A 81 8.77 -3.87 -8.95
C LEU A 81 7.92 -3.11 -9.96
N SER A 82 7.78 -1.81 -9.77
CA SER A 82 7.06 -0.92 -10.68
C SER A 82 7.94 0.27 -11.04
N GLY A 83 8.04 0.56 -12.34
CA GLY A 83 8.86 1.64 -12.86
C GLY A 83 9.17 1.46 -14.34
N PRO A 84 9.71 2.50 -15.00
CA PRO A 84 10.14 2.39 -16.38
C PRO A 84 11.38 1.48 -16.49
N PRO A 85 11.62 0.80 -17.63
CA PRO A 85 12.71 -0.20 -17.75
C PRO A 85 14.10 0.31 -17.36
N GLN A 86 14.35 1.62 -17.50
CA GLN A 86 15.64 2.25 -17.18
C GLN A 86 15.97 2.21 -15.68
N THR A 87 14.99 2.02 -14.78
CA THR A 87 15.24 1.91 -13.34
C THR A 87 15.62 0.50 -12.89
N LEU A 88 15.58 -0.50 -13.77
CA LEU A 88 15.83 -1.91 -13.40
C LEU A 88 17.23 -2.13 -12.82
N SER A 89 18.28 -1.53 -13.42
CA SER A 89 19.64 -1.65 -12.89
C SER A 89 19.76 -1.07 -11.47
N MET A 90 19.12 0.07 -11.22
CA MET A 90 19.08 0.68 -9.89
C MET A 90 18.36 -0.22 -8.88
N PHE A 91 17.23 -0.85 -9.26
CA PHE A 91 16.55 -1.80 -8.39
C PHE A 91 17.43 -3.01 -8.08
N ALA A 92 18.11 -3.56 -9.08
CA ALA A 92 19.03 -4.68 -8.89
C ALA A 92 20.17 -4.33 -7.92
N GLU A 93 20.76 -3.14 -8.02
CA GLU A 93 21.80 -2.67 -7.10
C GLU A 93 21.29 -2.45 -5.67
N ILE A 94 20.06 -1.96 -5.51
CA ILE A 94 19.46 -1.71 -4.19
C ILE A 94 19.09 -3.03 -3.49
N LEU A 95 18.63 -4.02 -4.26
CA LEU A 95 18.12 -5.29 -3.75
C LEU A 95 19.18 -6.39 -3.68
N ALA A 96 20.35 -6.19 -4.30
CA ALA A 96 21.50 -7.07 -4.15
C ALA A 96 21.91 -7.11 -2.66
N ASP A 97 22.10 -8.33 -2.15
CA ASP A 97 22.56 -8.59 -0.78
C ASP A 97 23.99 -8.08 -0.52
#